data_AF-A0A958V6D1-F1
#
_entry.id   AF-A0A958V6D1-F1
#
_cell.length_a   1.000
_cell.length_b   1.000
_cell.length_c   1.000
_cell.angle_alpha   90.00
_cell.angle_beta   90.00
_cell.angle_gamma   90.00
#
_symmetry.space_group_name_H-M   'P 1'
#
loop_
_entity.id
_entity.type
_entity.pdbx_description
1 polymer ?
#
loop_
_entity_poly.entity_id
_entity_poly.type
_entity_poly.pdbx_seq_one_letter_code
_entity_poly.pdbx_strand_id
1 'polypeptide(L)'
;MASFSWRKIISSFYTDQLSSGDKTRVLLVLIAYYLSVVLPHKRFGAFLNDVVFKGVARDQYNLIVLIGAILVFTGLLIIFFKNTAYSKERNKLRIYLLFNTLFAIVVVKTLFVINIELIHFPQYALFAILVFPLARCYNSTLLWSFQAGALDEAYQYFYLAPNDTSYYDFNDLITNLVGASFGLIFLKSFGVKEKQNFPVIK
;
A
#
# COMPACT_ATOMS: atom_id res chain seq x y z
N MET A 1 -22.32 0.50 -26.80
CA MET A 1 -22.24 0.29 -25.33
C MET A 1 -21.22 1.27 -24.76
N ALA A 2 -21.66 2.24 -23.96
CA ALA A 2 -20.76 3.17 -23.29
C ALA A 2 -19.88 2.38 -22.31
N SER A 3 -18.58 2.25 -22.57
CA SER A 3 -17.68 1.55 -21.66
C SER A 3 -17.54 2.38 -20.39
N PHE A 4 -18.09 1.86 -19.29
CA PHE A 4 -17.88 2.40 -17.96
C PHE A 4 -16.37 2.35 -17.67
N SER A 5 -15.72 3.51 -17.74
CA SER A 5 -14.27 3.61 -17.62
C SER A 5 -13.91 4.05 -16.21
N TRP A 6 -13.69 3.08 -15.32
CA TRP A 6 -13.16 3.31 -13.96
C TRP A 6 -11.93 4.24 -13.95
N ARG A 7 -11.12 4.16 -15.02
CA ARG A 7 -10.03 5.09 -15.31
C ARG A 7 -10.45 6.55 -15.27
N LYS A 8 -11.52 6.93 -16.00
CA LYS A 8 -12.01 8.32 -16.06
C LYS A 8 -12.56 8.79 -14.71
N ILE A 9 -13.31 7.94 -14.02
CA ILE A 9 -13.93 8.28 -12.73
C ILE A 9 -12.84 8.54 -11.69
N ILE A 10 -11.90 7.61 -11.52
CA ILE A 10 -10.81 7.77 -10.56
C ILE A 10 -9.91 8.95 -10.93
N SER A 11 -9.55 9.10 -12.21
CA SER A 11 -8.75 10.26 -12.62
C SER A 11 -9.46 11.59 -12.39
N SER A 12 -10.79 11.65 -12.60
CA SER A 12 -11.60 12.85 -12.34
C SER A 12 -11.66 13.14 -10.86
N PHE A 13 -12.00 12.15 -10.02
CA PHE A 13 -12.04 12.30 -8.57
C PHE A 13 -10.72 12.88 -8.02
N TYR A 14 -9.58 12.33 -8.43
CA TYR A 14 -8.28 12.85 -8.01
C TYR A 14 -8.02 14.27 -8.55
N THR A 15 -8.42 14.55 -9.79
CA THR A 15 -8.29 15.90 -10.37
C THR A 15 -9.14 16.92 -9.60
N ASP A 16 -10.34 16.53 -9.22
CA ASP A 16 -11.28 17.34 -8.44
C ASP A 16 -10.78 17.53 -7.00
N GLN A 17 -10.18 16.52 -6.37
CA GLN A 17 -9.52 16.67 -5.07
C GLN A 17 -8.27 17.57 -5.14
N LEU A 18 -7.53 17.50 -6.25
CA LEU A 18 -6.40 18.38 -6.49
C LEU A 18 -6.84 19.84 -6.72
N SER A 19 -8.04 20.07 -7.27
CA SER A 19 -8.57 21.42 -7.56
C SER A 19 -9.40 22.03 -6.43
N SER A 20 -10.30 21.26 -5.80
CA SER A 20 -11.31 21.72 -4.84
C SER A 20 -10.76 22.20 -3.49
N GLY A 21 -9.55 21.76 -3.12
CA GLY A 21 -8.89 22.25 -1.90
C GLY A 21 -9.44 21.68 -0.59
N ASP A 22 -10.40 20.72 -0.60
CA ASP A 22 -10.93 20.07 0.60
C ASP A 22 -9.95 19.04 1.20
N LYS A 23 -8.77 19.55 1.59
CA LYS A 23 -7.71 18.78 2.23
C LYS A 23 -8.12 18.25 3.60
N THR A 24 -9.05 18.92 4.27
CA THR A 24 -9.49 18.56 5.62
C THR A 24 -10.20 17.21 5.62
N ARG A 25 -11.14 16.96 4.70
CA ARG A 25 -11.82 15.65 4.64
C ARG A 25 -10.86 14.52 4.31
N VAL A 26 -9.95 14.74 3.34
CA VAL A 26 -8.93 13.73 2.99
C VAL A 26 -8.02 13.44 4.18
N LEU A 27 -7.59 14.47 4.91
CA LEU A 27 -6.77 14.32 6.10
C LEU A 27 -7.49 13.54 7.20
N LEU A 28 -8.78 13.83 7.46
CA LEU A 28 -9.57 13.10 8.46
C LEU A 28 -9.71 11.63 8.09
N VAL A 29 -10.00 11.31 6.82
CA VAL A 29 -10.07 9.92 6.34
C VAL A 29 -8.72 9.23 6.47
N LEU A 30 -7.62 9.89 6.11
CA LEU A 30 -6.27 9.35 6.23
C LEU A 30 -5.91 9.06 7.69
N ILE A 31 -6.19 9.98 8.61
CA ILE A 31 -5.92 9.79 10.05
C ILE A 31 -6.77 8.64 10.59
N ALA A 32 -8.08 8.63 10.29
CA ALA A 32 -8.96 7.56 10.74
C ALA A 32 -8.50 6.19 10.22
N TYR A 33 -8.11 6.12 8.95
CA TYR A 33 -7.53 4.92 8.34
C TYR A 33 -6.24 4.50 9.06
N TYR A 34 -5.28 5.40 9.21
CA TYR A 34 -3.98 5.10 9.82
C TYR A 34 -4.15 4.59 11.26
N LEU A 35 -4.97 5.26 12.07
CA LEU A 35 -5.25 4.82 13.44
C LEU A 35 -5.95 3.45 13.48
N SER A 36 -6.83 3.17 12.52
CA SER A 36 -7.50 1.86 12.42
C SER A 36 -6.56 0.71 12.06
N VAL A 37 -5.40 1.01 11.47
CA VAL A 37 -4.37 0.03 11.13
C VAL A 37 -3.36 -0.13 12.28
N VAL A 38 -2.83 0.99 12.80
CA VAL A 38 -1.75 1.00 13.79
C VAL A 38 -2.22 0.61 15.19
N LEU A 39 -3.34 1.15 15.67
CA LEU A 39 -3.77 0.90 17.05
C LEU A 39 -4.11 -0.57 17.34
N PRO A 40 -4.81 -1.31 16.45
CA PRO A 40 -5.13 -2.70 16.70
C PRO A 40 -4.03 -3.67 16.25
N HIS A 41 -2.86 -3.23 15.77
CA HIS A 41 -1.86 -4.08 15.11
C HIS A 41 -1.64 -5.44 15.82
N LYS A 42 -1.24 -5.42 17.09
CA LYS A 42 -1.06 -6.63 17.92
C LYS A 42 -2.36 -7.39 18.18
N ARG A 43 -3.47 -6.68 18.43
CA ARG A 43 -4.78 -7.29 18.68
C ARG A 43 -5.34 -8.01 17.46
N PHE A 44 -5.03 -7.51 16.26
CA PHE A 44 -5.43 -8.12 15.00
C PHE A 44 -4.66 -9.41 14.76
N GLY A 45 -3.34 -9.42 15.01
CA GLY A 45 -2.54 -10.65 14.99
C GLY A 45 -3.06 -11.70 15.97
N ALA A 46 -3.35 -11.29 17.22
CA ALA A 46 -3.95 -12.17 18.22
C ALA A 46 -5.33 -12.69 17.80
N PHE A 47 -6.21 -11.82 17.29
CA PHE A 47 -7.52 -12.22 16.78
C PHE A 47 -7.41 -13.27 15.66
N LEU A 48 -6.49 -13.08 14.71
CA LEU A 48 -6.29 -14.06 13.65
C LEU A 48 -5.83 -15.40 14.22
N ASN A 49 -4.88 -15.41 15.15
CA ASN A 49 -4.37 -16.63 15.75
C ASN A 49 -5.41 -17.35 16.63
N ASP A 50 -6.07 -16.61 17.52
CA ASP A 50 -6.91 -17.17 18.58
C ASP A 50 -8.35 -17.46 18.12
N VAL A 51 -8.81 -16.80 17.06
CA VAL A 51 -10.20 -16.91 16.58
C VAL A 51 -10.26 -17.51 15.18
N VAL A 52 -9.55 -16.94 14.22
CA VAL A 52 -9.70 -17.32 12.80
C VAL A 52 -8.95 -18.60 12.47
N PHE A 53 -7.72 -18.74 12.99
CA PHE A 53 -6.81 -19.84 12.69
C PHE A 53 -6.56 -20.72 13.92
N LYS A 54 -7.48 -20.71 14.88
CA LYS A 54 -7.37 -21.51 16.09
C LYS A 54 -7.19 -22.99 15.74
N GLY A 55 -6.09 -23.57 16.20
CA GLY A 55 -5.77 -24.98 15.98
C GLY A 55 -5.21 -25.30 14.57
N VAL A 56 -4.96 -24.28 13.75
CA VAL A 56 -4.29 -24.44 12.45
C VAL A 56 -2.78 -24.42 12.67
N ALA A 57 -2.06 -25.39 12.10
CA ALA A 57 -0.61 -25.41 12.18
C ALA A 57 -0.02 -24.20 11.41
N ARG A 58 1.12 -23.68 11.89
CA ARG A 58 1.78 -22.50 11.31
C ARG A 58 2.01 -22.61 9.79
N ASP A 59 2.39 -23.78 9.30
CA ASP A 59 2.63 -23.98 7.86
C ASP A 59 1.34 -23.91 7.03
N GLN A 60 0.24 -24.46 7.56
CA GLN A 60 -1.07 -24.36 6.93
C GLN A 60 -1.58 -22.92 6.93
N TYR A 61 -1.43 -22.21 8.06
CA TYR A 61 -1.74 -20.79 8.16
C TYR A 61 -0.97 -19.97 7.12
N ASN A 62 0.34 -20.16 7.05
CA ASN A 62 1.20 -19.49 6.09
C ASN A 62 0.77 -19.76 4.64
N LEU A 63 0.41 -21.01 4.31
CA LEU A 63 -0.07 -21.38 2.99
C LEU A 63 -1.41 -20.70 2.65
N ILE A 64 -2.37 -20.69 3.58
CA ILE A 64 -3.68 -20.05 3.37
C ILE A 64 -3.52 -18.56 3.10
N VAL A 65 -2.73 -17.86 3.93
CA VAL A 65 -2.48 -16.42 3.76
C VAL A 65 -1.80 -16.14 2.42
N LEU A 66 -0.81 -16.96 2.03
CA LEU A 66 -0.12 -16.80 0.75
C LEU A 66 -1.06 -17.00 -0.44
N ILE A 67 -1.92 -18.02 -0.41
CA ILE A 67 -2.93 -18.26 -1.46
C ILE A 67 -3.88 -17.05 -1.56
N GLY A 68 -4.38 -16.56 -0.42
CA GLY A 68 -5.24 -15.38 -0.37
C GLY A 68 -4.56 -14.16 -0.99
N ALA A 69 -3.31 -13.90 -0.63
CA ALA A 69 -2.52 -12.81 -1.17
C ALA A 69 -2.31 -12.93 -2.69
N ILE A 70 -2.00 -14.13 -3.19
CA ILE A 70 -1.86 -14.40 -4.63
C ILE A 70 -3.17 -14.11 -5.37
N LEU A 71 -4.31 -14.58 -4.85
CA LEU A 71 -5.62 -14.35 -5.48
C LEU A 71 -5.95 -12.85 -5.57
N VAL A 72 -5.77 -12.11 -4.48
CA VAL A 72 -5.97 -10.65 -4.46
C VAL A 72 -5.02 -9.97 -5.46
N PHE A 73 -3.73 -10.35 -5.43
CA PHE A 73 -2.73 -9.78 -6.33
C PHE A 73 -3.05 -10.05 -7.79
N THR A 74 -3.46 -11.28 -8.16
CA THR A 74 -3.91 -11.61 -9.52
C THR A 74 -5.11 -10.75 -9.94
N GLY A 75 -6.09 -10.53 -9.05
CA GLY A 75 -7.19 -9.61 -9.31
C GLY A 75 -6.71 -8.19 -9.63
N LEU A 76 -5.76 -7.67 -8.84
CA LEU A 76 -5.16 -6.35 -9.06
C LEU A 76 -4.37 -6.28 -10.37
N LEU A 77 -3.64 -7.35 -10.75
CA LEU A 77 -2.94 -7.43 -12.03
C LEU A 77 -3.92 -7.30 -13.20
N ILE A 78 -5.05 -8.00 -13.16
CA ILE A 78 -6.08 -7.93 -14.20
C ILE A 78 -6.58 -6.48 -14.36
N ILE A 79 -6.87 -5.80 -13.25
CA ILE A 79 -7.31 -4.39 -13.27
C ILE A 79 -6.20 -3.49 -13.83
N PHE A 80 -4.96 -3.67 -13.37
CA PHE A 80 -3.80 -2.91 -13.83
C PHE A 80 -3.57 -3.05 -15.34
N PHE A 81 -3.58 -4.27 -15.87
CA PHE A 81 -3.36 -4.51 -17.30
C PHE A 81 -4.50 -3.95 -18.16
N LYS A 82 -5.74 -4.04 -17.68
CA LYS A 82 -6.90 -3.39 -18.34
C LYS A 82 -6.72 -1.86 -18.38
N ASN A 83 -6.30 -1.24 -17.28
CA ASN A 83 -6.12 0.21 -17.21
C ASN A 83 -4.96 0.73 -18.05
N THR A 84 -3.86 -0.04 -18.13
CA THR A 84 -2.65 0.35 -18.85
C THR A 84 -2.68 0.03 -20.35
N ALA A 85 -3.65 -0.76 -20.84
CA ALA A 85 -3.74 -1.19 -22.24
C ALA A 85 -3.62 -0.03 -23.24
N TYR A 86 -4.21 1.12 -22.92
CA TYR A 86 -4.23 2.32 -23.76
C TYR A 86 -3.38 3.48 -23.21
N SER A 87 -2.47 3.21 -22.26
CA SER A 87 -1.57 4.24 -21.71
C SER A 87 -0.34 4.42 -22.60
N LYS A 88 0.05 5.68 -22.84
CA LYS A 88 1.34 6.00 -23.50
C LYS A 88 2.55 5.52 -22.69
N GLU A 89 2.41 5.43 -21.37
CA GLU A 89 3.47 4.99 -20.45
C GLU A 89 3.39 3.49 -20.09
N ARG A 90 2.63 2.67 -20.84
CA ARG A 90 2.34 1.27 -20.48
C ARG A 90 3.59 0.44 -20.17
N ASN A 91 4.66 0.58 -20.95
CA ASN A 91 5.87 -0.21 -20.78
C ASN A 91 6.61 0.21 -19.50
N LYS A 92 6.71 1.52 -19.25
CA LYS A 92 7.31 2.07 -18.03
C LYS A 92 6.56 1.58 -16.78
N LEU A 93 5.22 1.60 -16.80
CA LEU A 93 4.41 1.11 -15.68
C LEU A 93 4.56 -0.40 -15.47
N ARG A 94 4.64 -1.19 -16.54
CA ARG A 94 4.88 -2.65 -16.44
C ARG A 94 6.27 -2.95 -15.87
N ILE A 95 7.29 -2.18 -16.25
CA ILE A 95 8.63 -2.31 -15.69
C ILE A 95 8.61 -2.01 -14.19
N TYR A 96 7.99 -0.91 -13.76
CA TYR A 96 7.85 -0.60 -12.34
C TYR A 96 7.09 -1.67 -11.58
N LEU A 97 5.98 -2.18 -12.13
CA LEU A 97 5.24 -3.27 -11.52
C LEU A 97 6.08 -4.54 -11.41
N LEU A 98 6.82 -4.91 -12.46
CA LEU A 98 7.70 -6.07 -12.46
C LEU A 98 8.76 -5.95 -11.36
N PHE A 99 9.51 -4.86 -11.32
CA PHE A 99 10.55 -4.66 -10.30
C PHE A 99 9.96 -4.60 -8.89
N ASN A 100 8.83 -3.91 -8.67
CA ASN A 100 8.19 -3.88 -7.36
C ASN A 100 7.69 -5.27 -6.92
N THR A 101 7.21 -6.08 -7.87
CA THR A 101 6.82 -7.48 -7.60
C THR A 101 8.03 -8.34 -7.26
N LEU A 102 9.14 -8.18 -7.97
CA LEU A 102 10.39 -8.89 -7.65
C LEU A 102 10.90 -8.49 -6.26
N PHE A 103 10.85 -7.20 -5.91
CA PHE A 103 11.20 -6.75 -4.56
C PHE A 103 10.27 -7.33 -3.49
N ALA A 104 8.96 -7.36 -3.75
CA ALA A 104 8.00 -7.99 -2.83
C ALA A 104 8.31 -9.48 -2.63
N ILE A 105 8.66 -10.21 -3.70
CA ILE A 105 9.07 -11.63 -3.59
C ILE A 105 10.33 -11.78 -2.74
N VAL A 106 11.33 -10.91 -2.94
CA VAL A 106 12.55 -10.92 -2.13
C VAL A 106 12.21 -10.67 -0.66
N VAL A 107 11.45 -9.61 -0.35
CA VAL A 107 11.00 -9.29 1.01
C VAL A 107 10.31 -10.47 1.68
N VAL A 108 9.35 -11.10 1.01
CA VAL A 108 8.61 -12.26 1.53
C VAL A 108 9.53 -13.47 1.78
N LYS A 109 10.57 -13.64 0.97
CA LYS A 109 11.49 -14.78 1.08
C LYS A 109 12.61 -14.57 2.10
N THR A 110 12.98 -13.33 2.38
CA THR A 110 14.15 -13.02 3.22
C THR A 110 13.80 -12.39 4.55
N LEU A 111 12.74 -11.60 4.63
CA LEU A 111 12.42 -10.80 5.82
C LEU A 111 11.28 -11.40 6.64
N PHE A 112 10.36 -12.15 6.01
CA PHE A 112 9.17 -12.65 6.69
C PHE A 112 9.43 -13.95 7.43
N VAL A 113 9.05 -13.95 8.70
CA VAL A 113 9.01 -15.15 9.54
C VAL A 113 7.66 -15.87 9.40
N ILE A 114 6.57 -15.11 9.26
CA ILE A 114 5.21 -15.60 9.02
C ILE A 114 4.59 -14.83 7.85
N ASN A 115 3.72 -15.48 7.07
CA ASN A 115 3.19 -14.86 5.85
C ASN A 115 2.13 -13.78 6.13
N ILE A 116 1.68 -13.61 7.39
CA ILE A 116 0.70 -12.56 7.70
C ILE A 116 1.24 -11.15 7.51
N GLU A 117 2.56 -10.98 7.58
CA GLU A 117 3.22 -9.71 7.26
C GLU A 117 2.92 -9.23 5.82
N LEU A 118 2.40 -10.12 4.95
CA LEU A 118 1.87 -9.74 3.64
C LEU A 118 0.78 -8.66 3.73
N ILE A 119 0.11 -8.49 4.87
CA ILE A 119 -0.92 -7.48 5.09
C ILE A 119 -0.38 -6.04 5.00
N HIS A 120 0.92 -5.84 5.25
CA HIS A 120 1.56 -4.54 5.13
C HIS A 120 1.52 -4.01 3.70
N PHE A 121 1.61 -4.89 2.69
CA PHE A 121 1.53 -4.48 1.29
C PHE A 121 0.21 -3.77 0.94
N PRO A 122 -0.98 -4.37 1.11
CA PRO A 122 -2.25 -3.68 0.86
C PRO A 122 -2.49 -2.51 1.82
N GLN A 123 -2.05 -2.60 3.08
CA GLN A 123 -2.21 -1.50 4.05
C GLN A 123 -1.49 -0.22 3.59
N TYR A 124 -0.22 -0.33 3.20
CA TYR A 124 0.56 0.83 2.76
C TYR A 124 0.28 1.21 1.31
N ALA A 125 -0.17 0.28 0.47
CA ALA A 125 -0.70 0.62 -0.85
C ALA A 125 -1.92 1.54 -0.73
N LEU A 126 -2.86 1.21 0.17
CA LEU A 126 -4.04 2.03 0.43
C LEU A 126 -3.67 3.35 1.12
N PHE A 127 -2.74 3.33 2.09
CA PHE A 127 -2.21 4.56 2.68
C PHE A 127 -1.67 5.53 1.63
N ALA A 128 -0.82 5.04 0.71
CA ALA A 128 -0.24 5.84 -0.36
C ALA A 128 -1.31 6.44 -1.29
N ILE A 129 -2.35 5.67 -1.61
CA ILE A 129 -3.50 6.14 -2.40
C ILE A 129 -4.25 7.26 -1.68
N LEU A 130 -4.45 7.15 -0.35
CA LEU A 130 -5.17 8.13 0.47
C LEU A 130 -4.38 9.40 0.75
N VAL A 131 -3.06 9.32 0.92
CA VAL A 131 -2.22 10.51 1.18
C VAL A 131 -1.85 11.25 -0.10
N PHE A 132 -1.91 10.60 -1.27
CA PHE A 132 -1.56 11.23 -2.55
C PHE A 132 -2.30 12.56 -2.85
N PRO A 133 -3.61 12.73 -2.61
CA PRO A 133 -4.29 14.01 -2.83
C PRO A 133 -3.76 15.17 -1.97
N LEU A 134 -3.17 14.86 -0.80
CA LEU A 134 -2.55 15.84 0.09
C LEU A 134 -1.14 16.20 -0.40
N ALA A 135 -0.33 15.19 -0.74
CA ALA A 135 1.05 15.37 -1.18
C ALA A 135 1.18 15.88 -2.62
N ARG A 136 0.26 15.47 -3.50
CA ARG A 136 0.15 15.84 -4.92
C ARG A 136 1.39 15.51 -5.78
N CYS A 137 2.28 14.69 -5.25
CA CYS A 137 3.53 14.27 -5.87
C CYS A 137 3.83 12.83 -5.45
N TYR A 138 4.31 12.01 -6.39
CA TYR A 138 4.62 10.61 -6.13
C TYR A 138 5.75 10.46 -5.11
N ASN A 139 6.82 11.24 -5.24
CA ASN A 139 7.96 11.18 -4.32
C ASN A 139 7.59 11.62 -2.91
N SER A 140 6.83 12.72 -2.78
CA SER A 140 6.36 13.17 -1.47
C SER A 140 5.41 12.17 -0.83
N THR A 141 4.53 11.53 -1.61
CA THR A 141 3.65 10.46 -1.12
C THR A 141 4.45 9.27 -0.58
N LEU A 142 5.51 8.88 -1.29
CA LEU A 142 6.38 7.79 -0.85
C LEU A 142 7.09 8.15 0.47
N LEU A 143 7.58 9.39 0.59
CA LEU A 143 8.21 9.89 1.83
C LEU A 143 7.23 9.88 3.01
N TRP A 144 5.99 10.35 2.81
CA TRP A 144 4.95 10.30 3.85
C TRP A 144 4.58 8.88 4.24
N SER A 145 4.52 7.97 3.27
CA SER A 145 4.26 6.55 3.53
C SER A 145 5.39 5.89 4.32
N PHE A 146 6.64 6.24 4.01
CA PHE A 146 7.81 5.77 4.76
C PHE A 146 7.80 6.28 6.21
N GLN A 147 7.53 7.56 6.42
CA GLN A 147 7.43 8.15 7.77
C GLN A 147 6.28 7.52 8.57
N ALA A 148 5.12 7.30 7.95
CA ALA A 148 4.01 6.61 8.58
C ALA A 148 4.37 5.17 8.96
N GLY A 149 5.10 4.46 8.09
CA GLY A 149 5.66 3.14 8.37
C GLY A 149 6.61 3.12 9.55
N ALA A 150 7.47 4.12 9.64
CA ALA A 150 8.40 4.25 10.76
C ALA A 150 7.67 4.56 12.09
N LEU A 151 6.62 5.37 12.05
CA LEU A 151 5.83 5.69 13.24
C LEU A 151 4.99 4.51 13.74
N ASP A 152 4.49 3.68 12.82
CA ASP A 152 3.78 2.44 13.13
C ASP A 152 4.71 1.48 13.89
N GLU A 153 5.91 1.23 13.33
CA GLU A 153 6.90 0.38 13.98
C GLU A 153 7.39 0.98 15.32
N ALA A 154 7.61 2.30 15.38
CA ALA A 154 7.96 2.96 16.63
C ALA A 154 6.87 2.76 17.70
N TYR A 155 5.60 2.83 17.31
CA TYR A 155 4.49 2.57 18.23
C TYR A 155 4.48 1.12 18.71
N GLN A 156 4.74 0.16 17.82
CA GLN A 156 4.84 -1.24 18.18
C GLN A 156 5.98 -1.50 19.17
N TYR A 157 7.17 -1.02 18.82
CA TYR A 157 8.40 -1.18 19.60
C TYR A 157 8.29 -0.54 20.99
N PHE A 158 7.83 0.70 21.09
CA PHE A 158 7.79 1.42 22.37
C PHE A 158 6.57 1.09 23.24
N TYR A 159 5.41 0.74 22.65
CA TYR A 159 4.15 0.66 23.41
C TYR A 159 3.44 -0.70 23.35
N LEU A 160 3.40 -1.40 22.21
CA LEU A 160 2.61 -2.63 22.08
C LEU A 160 3.37 -3.89 22.50
N ALA A 161 4.67 -3.91 22.25
CA ALA A 161 5.52 -5.08 22.38
C ALA A 161 6.89 -4.79 23.03
N PRO A 162 7.01 -3.88 24.03
CA PRO A 162 8.33 -3.49 24.57
C PRO A 162 9.12 -4.65 25.20
N ASN A 163 8.45 -5.76 25.52
CA ASN A 163 9.06 -6.97 26.06
C ASN A 163 9.02 -8.16 25.08
N ASP A 164 8.31 -8.06 23.95
CA ASP A 164 8.17 -9.17 22.99
C ASP A 164 9.25 -9.09 21.89
N THR A 165 9.75 -7.88 21.59
CA THR A 165 10.86 -7.66 20.64
C THR A 165 11.95 -6.81 21.29
N SER A 166 13.22 -7.17 21.05
CA SER A 166 14.38 -6.42 21.57
C SER A 166 14.96 -5.44 20.55
N TYR A 167 14.29 -5.27 19.41
CA TYR A 167 14.75 -4.44 18.31
C TYR A 167 13.57 -3.81 17.56
N TYR A 168 13.85 -2.66 16.95
CA TYR A 168 12.96 -1.98 16.02
C TYR A 168 12.99 -2.72 14.68
N ASP A 169 11.85 -3.24 14.22
CA ASP A 169 11.77 -4.08 13.03
C ASP A 169 11.86 -3.26 11.74
N PHE A 170 13.08 -3.12 11.24
CA PHE A 170 13.33 -2.44 9.97
C PHE A 170 12.70 -3.18 8.77
N ASN A 171 12.35 -4.46 8.91
CA ASN A 171 11.71 -5.22 7.84
C ASN A 171 10.35 -4.63 7.49
N ASP A 172 9.60 -4.16 8.48
CA ASP A 172 8.29 -3.55 8.28
C ASP A 172 8.41 -2.24 7.50
N LEU A 173 9.45 -1.45 7.74
CA LEU A 173 9.69 -0.21 6.98
C LEU A 173 9.92 -0.50 5.50
N ILE A 174 10.73 -1.52 5.18
CA ILE A 174 10.98 -1.94 3.79
C ILE A 174 9.69 -2.47 3.16
N THR A 175 8.95 -3.28 3.90
CA THR A 175 7.69 -3.89 3.44
C THR A 175 6.63 -2.83 3.16
N ASN A 176 6.48 -1.87 4.06
CA ASN A 176 5.58 -0.72 3.94
C ASN A 176 5.94 0.14 2.71
N LEU A 177 7.23 0.33 2.45
CA LEU A 177 7.70 1.07 1.27
C LEU A 177 7.36 0.37 -0.06
N VAL A 178 7.53 -0.96 -0.12
CA VAL A 178 7.13 -1.77 -1.29
C VAL A 178 5.61 -1.76 -1.47
N GLY A 179 4.85 -1.83 -0.37
CA GLY A 179 3.39 -1.68 -0.35
C GLY A 179 2.93 -0.34 -0.90
N ALA A 180 3.48 0.76 -0.37
CA ALA A 180 3.21 2.12 -0.84
C ALA A 180 3.50 2.28 -2.34
N SER A 181 4.59 1.68 -2.81
CA SER A 181 4.96 1.66 -4.23
C SER A 181 3.92 0.95 -5.09
N PHE A 182 3.31 -0.16 -4.64
CA PHE A 182 2.18 -0.78 -5.34
C PHE A 182 1.00 0.19 -5.46
N GLY A 183 0.64 0.88 -4.37
CA GLY A 183 -0.44 1.87 -4.36
C GLY A 183 -0.21 2.98 -5.39
N LEU A 184 1.01 3.52 -5.46
CA LEU A 184 1.39 4.57 -6.40
C LEU A 184 1.42 4.10 -7.86
N ILE A 185 1.98 2.91 -8.13
CA ILE A 185 1.97 2.29 -9.46
C ILE A 185 0.52 2.08 -9.92
N PHE A 186 -0.32 1.57 -9.03
CA PHE A 186 -1.73 1.35 -9.30
C PHE A 186 -2.44 2.66 -9.59
N LEU A 187 -2.25 3.70 -8.77
CA LEU A 187 -2.82 5.03 -8.96
C LEU A 187 -2.41 5.65 -10.31
N LYS A 188 -1.12 5.54 -10.67
CA LYS A 188 -0.61 5.99 -11.98
C LYS A 188 -1.22 5.22 -13.14
N SER A 189 -1.57 3.94 -12.96
CA SER A 189 -2.28 3.13 -13.97
C SER A 189 -3.66 3.70 -14.32
N PHE A 190 -4.34 4.35 -13.38
CA PHE A 190 -5.60 5.08 -13.63
C PHE A 190 -5.39 6.42 -14.34
N GLY A 191 -4.15 6.81 -14.63
CA GLY A 191 -3.83 8.07 -15.31
C GLY A 191 -3.87 9.28 -14.40
N VAL A 192 -3.84 9.09 -13.08
CA VAL A 192 -3.63 10.18 -12.11
C VAL A 192 -2.27 10.82 -12.38
N LYS A 193 -2.23 12.15 -12.35
CA LYS A 193 -1.03 12.94 -12.60
C LYS A 193 -0.63 13.67 -11.32
N GLU A 194 0.67 13.83 -11.12
CA GLU A 194 1.18 14.74 -10.10
C GLU A 194 1.01 16.19 -10.53
N LYS A 195 0.95 17.09 -9.56
CA LYS A 195 0.96 18.53 -9.82
C LYS A 195 2.36 18.92 -10.32
N GLN A 196 2.46 19.41 -11.55
CA GLN A 196 3.71 19.99 -12.05
C GLN A 196 3.99 21.27 -11.28
N ASN A 197 4.99 21.24 -10.39
CA ASN A 197 5.37 22.40 -9.57
C ASN A 197 6.67 23.09 -10.04
N PHE A 198 7.21 22.75 -11.21
CA PHE A 198 8.35 23.48 -11.77
C PHE A 198 8.16 23.72 -13.26
N PRO A 199 8.41 24.96 -13.76
CA PRO A 199 8.61 25.14 -15.19
C PRO A 199 9.81 24.29 -15.58
N VAL A 200 9.62 23.41 -16.57
CA VAL A 200 10.75 22.81 -17.28
C VAL A 200 11.46 23.98 -17.95
N ILE A 201 12.56 24.44 -17.37
CA ILE A 201 13.49 25.32 -18.07
C ILE A 201 14.01 24.44 -19.22
N LYS A 202 13.49 24.71 -20.42
CA LYS A 202 13.97 24.10 -21.65
C LYS A 202 15.32 24.68 -22.01
#